data_AF-A0A7W6ZUH7-F1
#
_entry.id   AF-A0A7W6ZUH7-F1
#
_cell.length_a   1.000
_cell.length_b   1.000
_cell.length_c   1.000
_cell.angle_alpha   90.00
_cell.angle_beta   90.00
_cell.angle_gamma   90.00
#
_symmetry.space_group_name_H-M   'P 1'
#
loop_
_entity.id
_entity.type
_entity.pdbx_description
1 polymer ?
#
loop_
_entity_poly.entity_id
_entity_poly.type
_entity_poly.pdbx_seq_one_letter_code
_entity_poly.pdbx_strand_id
1 'polypeptide(L)'
;MTVPDVPSPEPYGDSSTLALVICDHSGRKRCNTVADCPDPKPNAWPVDHVVTLVVKSFSEKAGPDVLKYLKNRSRSNDTVKKLMAWMTDNQAGEDGAKHFLKENKDIWTKWVSPEAAKKIEASL
;
A
#
# COMPACT_ATOMS: atom_id res chain seq x y z
N MET A 1 -7.79 1.94 -19.09
CA MET A 1 -8.71 1.43 -18.08
C MET A 1 -8.88 2.52 -17.03
N THR A 2 -9.99 3.24 -17.07
CA THR A 2 -10.31 4.31 -16.11
C THR A 2 -10.99 3.67 -14.91
N VAL A 3 -10.42 3.85 -13.72
CA VAL A 3 -10.97 3.36 -12.46
C VAL A 3 -12.11 4.29 -12.06
N PRO A 4 -13.33 3.80 -11.77
CA PRO A 4 -14.44 4.65 -11.37
C PRO A 4 -14.31 5.09 -9.90
N ASP A 5 -14.62 6.37 -9.66
CA ASP A 5 -14.55 7.04 -8.35
C ASP A 5 -15.53 6.45 -7.33
N VAL A 6 -15.01 6.20 -6.11
CA VAL A 6 -15.79 5.81 -4.93
C VAL A 6 -15.79 7.00 -3.96
N PRO A 7 -16.95 7.48 -3.47
CA PRO A 7 -16.98 8.65 -2.60
C PRO A 7 -16.57 8.30 -1.16
N SER A 8 -15.64 9.07 -0.60
CA SER A 8 -15.17 8.96 0.80
C SER A 8 -15.77 10.08 1.67
N PRO A 9 -16.08 9.81 2.96
CA PRO A 9 -16.74 10.77 3.85
C PRO A 9 -15.77 11.75 4.55
N GLU A 10 -16.27 12.93 4.91
CA GLU A 10 -15.56 14.09 5.49
C GLU A 10 -15.61 14.17 7.07
N PRO A 11 -15.15 15.26 7.75
CA PRO A 11 -13.74 15.54 8.08
C PRO A 11 -13.54 15.96 9.57
N TYR A 12 -12.29 16.14 10.02
CA TYR A 12 -11.95 16.83 11.27
C TYR A 12 -11.20 18.15 10.96
N GLY A 13 -11.79 19.30 11.35
CA GLY A 13 -11.10 20.59 11.59
C GLY A 13 -10.86 21.54 10.40
N ASP A 14 -11.55 22.70 10.41
CA ASP A 14 -11.58 23.82 9.44
C ASP A 14 -11.32 23.42 7.96
N SER A 15 -12.39 22.93 7.35
CA SER A 15 -12.42 22.26 6.05
C SER A 15 -12.00 23.16 4.87
N SER A 16 -12.10 24.49 4.99
CA SER A 16 -12.02 25.37 3.81
C SER A 16 -10.59 25.64 3.32
N THR A 17 -9.64 25.81 4.23
CA THR A 17 -8.25 26.18 3.89
C THR A 17 -7.34 24.96 3.73
N LEU A 18 -7.58 23.91 4.52
CA LEU A 18 -6.84 22.64 4.41
C LEU A 18 -7.20 21.87 3.13
N ALA A 19 -8.48 21.91 2.70
CA ALA A 19 -8.92 21.18 1.50
C ALA A 19 -8.24 21.69 0.21
N LEU A 20 -7.95 23.00 0.13
CA LEU A 20 -7.23 23.59 -1.01
C LEU A 20 -5.79 23.11 -1.11
N VAL A 21 -5.11 22.83 0.02
CA VAL A 21 -3.71 22.39 0.02
C VAL A 21 -3.59 20.88 -0.19
N ILE A 22 -4.55 20.09 0.32
CA ILE A 22 -4.40 18.63 0.42
C ILE A 22 -4.55 17.90 -0.93
N CYS A 23 -5.20 18.49 -1.95
CA CYS A 23 -5.32 17.82 -3.25
C CYS A 23 -5.56 18.76 -4.45
N ASP A 24 -4.85 19.90 -4.53
CA ASP A 24 -4.96 20.76 -5.71
C ASP A 24 -4.27 20.17 -6.94
N HIS A 25 -5.01 19.38 -7.72
CA HIS A 25 -4.56 18.84 -9.00
C HIS A 25 -4.19 19.94 -10.00
N SER A 26 -4.86 21.08 -9.93
CA SER A 26 -4.62 22.21 -10.83
C SER A 26 -3.28 22.89 -10.50
N GLY A 27 -2.98 23.11 -9.22
CA GLY A 27 -1.70 23.61 -8.74
C GLY A 27 -0.53 22.68 -9.03
N ARG A 28 -0.72 21.36 -8.88
CA ARG A 28 0.29 20.35 -9.27
C ARG A 28 0.65 20.44 -10.75
N LYS A 29 -0.34 20.46 -11.64
CA LYS A 29 -0.11 20.59 -13.10
C LYS A 29 0.47 21.95 -13.50
N ARG A 30 0.07 23.02 -12.81
CA ARG A 30 0.54 24.37 -13.09
C ARG A 30 2.02 24.56 -12.72
N CYS A 31 2.49 23.91 -11.66
CA CYS A 31 3.82 24.20 -11.10
C CYS A 31 4.72 22.99 -10.85
N ASN A 32 4.25 21.88 -10.29
CA ASN A 32 5.16 20.76 -9.96
C ASN A 32 5.79 20.12 -11.21
N THR A 33 5.21 20.32 -12.39
CA THR A 33 5.75 19.85 -13.69
C THR A 33 6.38 20.97 -14.54
N VAL A 34 6.53 22.18 -14.01
CA VAL A 34 7.10 23.35 -14.70
C VAL A 34 8.37 23.78 -13.96
N ALA A 35 9.53 23.68 -14.59
CA ALA A 35 10.84 23.87 -13.96
C ALA A 35 10.99 25.25 -13.28
N ASP A 36 10.47 26.31 -13.92
CA ASP A 36 10.61 27.70 -13.46
C ASP A 36 9.25 28.29 -13.05
N CYS A 37 8.46 27.58 -12.25
CA CYS A 37 7.20 28.12 -11.75
C CYS A 37 7.46 29.37 -10.87
N PRO A 38 6.88 30.53 -11.21
CA PRO A 38 7.20 31.80 -10.53
C PRO A 38 6.57 31.96 -9.13
N ASP A 39 5.55 31.16 -8.81
CA ASP A 39 4.85 31.17 -7.50
C ASP A 39 4.41 29.74 -7.14
N PRO A 40 5.34 28.88 -6.69
CA PRO A 40 5.02 27.53 -6.26
C PRO A 40 4.28 27.60 -4.92
N LYS A 41 3.13 26.91 -4.85
CA LYS A 41 2.34 26.79 -3.62
C LYS A 41 2.37 25.35 -3.13
N PRO A 42 2.42 25.12 -1.80
CA PRO A 42 2.30 23.78 -1.23
C PRO A 42 1.04 23.09 -1.73
N ASN A 43 1.19 21.86 -2.20
CA ASN A 43 0.10 20.96 -2.54
C ASN A 43 0.51 19.54 -2.12
N ALA A 44 -0.45 18.72 -1.68
CA ALA A 44 -0.19 17.33 -1.36
C ALA A 44 -0.60 16.40 -2.50
N TRP A 45 -0.05 15.18 -2.52
CA TRP A 45 -0.48 14.10 -3.40
C TRP A 45 -1.76 13.46 -2.85
N PRO A 46 -2.65 12.92 -3.71
CA PRO A 46 -3.81 12.19 -3.22
C PRO A 46 -3.37 10.95 -2.46
N VAL A 47 -4.18 10.55 -1.49
CA VAL A 47 -4.04 9.24 -0.85
C VAL A 47 -4.30 8.18 -1.92
N ASP A 48 -3.33 7.30 -2.12
CA ASP A 48 -3.42 6.24 -3.13
C ASP A 48 -3.91 4.92 -2.53
N HIS A 49 -4.52 4.08 -3.37
CA HIS A 49 -5.04 2.77 -2.99
C HIS A 49 -4.17 1.66 -3.61
N VAL A 50 -3.46 0.93 -2.75
CA VAL A 50 -2.70 -0.24 -3.18
C VAL A 50 -3.64 -1.44 -3.30
N VAL A 51 -3.73 -2.00 -4.50
CA VAL A 51 -4.61 -3.14 -4.81
C VAL A 51 -3.81 -4.36 -5.26
N THR A 52 -4.31 -5.55 -4.94
CA THR A 52 -3.79 -6.80 -5.52
C THR A 52 -4.58 -7.11 -6.79
N LEU A 53 -3.94 -6.97 -7.94
CA LEU A 53 -4.54 -7.30 -9.24
C LEU A 53 -4.12 -8.70 -9.68
N VAL A 54 -5.08 -9.44 -10.24
CA VAL A 54 -4.85 -10.73 -10.87
C VAL A 54 -5.46 -10.73 -12.27
N VAL A 55 -4.80 -11.39 -13.21
CA VAL A 55 -5.36 -11.61 -14.54
C VAL A 55 -6.51 -12.62 -14.48
N LYS A 56 -7.55 -12.43 -15.29
CA LYS A 56 -8.76 -13.27 -15.27
C LYS A 56 -8.44 -14.76 -15.45
N SER A 57 -7.58 -15.09 -16.41
CA SER A 57 -7.17 -16.47 -16.69
C SER A 57 -6.45 -17.14 -15.51
N PHE A 58 -5.76 -16.37 -14.67
CA PHE A 58 -5.18 -16.88 -13.43
C PHE A 58 -6.27 -17.11 -12.38
N SER A 59 -7.20 -16.16 -12.21
CA SER A 59 -8.28 -16.33 -11.23
C SER A 59 -9.15 -17.55 -11.47
N GLU A 60 -9.34 -17.96 -12.73
CA GLU A 60 -10.11 -19.14 -13.09
C GLU A 60 -9.36 -20.45 -12.77
N LYS A 61 -8.03 -20.42 -12.69
CA LYS A 61 -7.17 -21.61 -12.51
C LYS A 61 -6.60 -21.75 -11.10
N ALA A 62 -6.43 -20.65 -10.36
CA ALA A 62 -5.71 -20.63 -9.09
C ALA A 62 -6.42 -21.40 -7.96
N GLY A 63 -7.71 -21.69 -8.11
CA GLY A 63 -8.54 -22.32 -7.08
C GLY A 63 -8.95 -21.35 -5.95
N PRO A 64 -9.94 -21.73 -5.14
CA PRO A 64 -10.54 -20.83 -4.14
C PRO A 64 -9.58 -20.43 -3.03
N ASP A 65 -8.69 -21.32 -2.59
CA ASP A 65 -7.78 -21.07 -1.48
C ASP A 65 -6.71 -20.01 -1.82
N VAL A 66 -6.17 -20.06 -3.04
CA VAL A 66 -5.20 -19.05 -3.51
C VAL A 66 -5.86 -17.69 -3.65
N LEU A 67 -7.07 -17.64 -4.23
CA LEU A 67 -7.81 -16.38 -4.32
C LEU A 67 -8.20 -15.83 -2.96
N LYS A 68 -8.54 -16.69 -1.99
CA LYS A 68 -8.81 -16.28 -0.61
C LYS A 68 -7.57 -15.65 0.03
N TYR A 69 -6.39 -16.26 -0.13
CA TYR A 69 -5.14 -15.68 0.34
C TYR A 69 -4.89 -14.30 -0.29
N LEU A 70 -4.99 -14.18 -1.61
CA LEU A 70 -4.75 -12.91 -2.31
C LEU A 70 -5.75 -11.81 -1.93
N LYS A 71 -6.98 -12.17 -1.59
CA LYS A 71 -7.99 -11.23 -1.07
C LYS A 71 -7.72 -10.81 0.38
N ASN A 72 -7.24 -11.73 1.22
CA ASN A 72 -7.02 -11.46 2.64
C ASN A 72 -5.67 -10.81 2.94
N ARG A 73 -4.68 -10.99 2.06
CA ARG A 73 -3.32 -10.48 2.26
C ARG A 73 -3.30 -8.96 2.22
N SER A 74 -3.13 -8.35 3.39
CA SER A 74 -3.01 -6.90 3.55
C SER A 74 -2.09 -6.54 4.70
N ARG A 75 -1.34 -5.44 4.54
CA ARG A 75 -0.41 -4.89 5.51
C ARG A 75 -0.46 -3.36 5.43
N SER A 76 -0.24 -2.68 6.55
CA SER A 76 -0.31 -1.22 6.61
C SER A 76 0.92 -0.57 5.96
N ASN A 77 0.76 0.68 5.52
CA ASN A 77 1.88 1.48 5.05
C ASN A 77 2.96 1.66 6.12
N ASP A 78 2.59 1.72 7.40
CA ASP A 78 3.56 1.83 8.50
C ASP A 78 4.41 0.57 8.63
N THR A 79 3.81 -0.62 8.47
CA THR A 79 4.57 -1.88 8.44
C THR A 79 5.54 -1.91 7.27
N VAL A 80 5.12 -1.47 6.07
CA VAL A 80 5.98 -1.44 4.88
C VAL A 80 7.13 -0.44 5.06
N LYS A 81 6.86 0.77 5.57
CA LYS A 81 7.88 1.79 5.83
C LYS A 81 8.95 1.28 6.80
N LYS A 82 8.54 0.67 7.92
CA LYS A 82 9.47 0.09 8.90
C LYS A 82 10.32 -1.02 8.28
N LEU A 83 9.71 -1.89 7.50
CA LEU A 83 10.43 -2.96 6.81
C LEU A 83 11.45 -2.41 5.81
N MET A 84 11.09 -1.41 5.01
CA MET A 84 12.01 -0.81 4.02
C MET A 84 13.16 -0.05 4.68
N ALA A 85 12.92 0.64 5.80
CA ALA A 85 13.97 1.27 6.58
C ALA A 85 14.97 0.22 7.07
N TRP A 86 14.48 -0.86 7.70
CA TRP A 86 15.33 -1.97 8.13
C TRP A 86 16.09 -2.61 6.97
N MET A 87 15.44 -2.86 5.83
CA MET A 87 16.09 -3.42 4.64
C MET A 87 17.21 -2.51 4.12
N THR A 88 17.03 -1.19 4.20
CA THR A 88 18.05 -0.21 3.80
C THR A 88 19.24 -0.26 4.75
N ASP A 89 18.99 -0.18 6.06
CA ASP A 89 20.06 -0.17 7.07
C ASP A 89 20.86 -1.47 7.09
N ASN A 90 20.22 -2.58 6.73
CA ASN A 90 20.83 -3.92 6.76
C ASN A 90 21.23 -4.43 5.36
N GLN A 91 21.06 -3.62 4.31
CA GLN A 91 21.29 -4.01 2.91
C GLN A 91 20.61 -5.35 2.55
N ALA A 92 19.42 -5.57 3.12
CA ALA A 92 18.72 -6.84 3.08
C ALA A 92 17.75 -6.88 1.90
N GLY A 93 18.24 -7.32 0.74
CA GLY A 93 17.43 -7.58 -0.44
C GLY A 93 16.48 -8.75 -0.22
N GLU A 94 16.95 -9.97 -0.46
CA GLU A 94 16.12 -11.18 -0.37
C GLU A 94 15.69 -11.50 1.08
N ASP A 95 16.50 -11.13 2.06
CA ASP A 95 16.23 -11.42 3.47
C ASP A 95 15.12 -10.55 4.10
N GLY A 96 14.73 -9.45 3.45
CA GLY A 96 13.63 -8.61 3.90
C GLY A 96 12.31 -9.38 4.05
N ALA A 97 12.04 -10.32 3.15
CA ALA A 97 10.83 -11.15 3.24
C ALA A 97 10.87 -12.09 4.47
N LYS A 98 12.02 -12.71 4.75
CA LYS A 98 12.19 -13.57 5.94
C LYS A 98 12.06 -12.76 7.22
N HIS A 99 12.69 -11.58 7.27
CA HIS A 99 12.57 -10.68 8.42
C HIS A 99 11.11 -10.28 8.67
N PHE A 100 10.36 -9.91 7.61
CA PHE A 100 8.93 -9.63 7.72
C PHE A 100 8.16 -10.81 8.35
N LEU A 101 8.42 -12.03 7.88
CA LEU A 101 7.73 -13.23 8.38
C LEU A 101 8.10 -13.54 9.85
N LYS A 102 9.34 -13.25 10.28
CA LYS A 102 9.77 -13.43 11.67
C LYS A 102 9.15 -12.42 12.62
N GLU A 103 9.12 -11.14 12.24
CA GLU A 103 8.73 -10.04 13.13
C GLU A 103 7.25 -9.68 13.10
N ASN A 104 6.49 -10.10 12.09
CA ASN A 104 5.10 -9.66 11.88
C ASN A 104 4.11 -10.84 11.84
N LYS A 105 4.33 -11.84 12.71
CA LYS A 105 3.51 -13.07 12.79
C LYS A 105 2.03 -12.78 13.01
N ASP A 106 1.72 -11.81 13.85
CA ASP A 106 0.36 -11.37 14.16
C ASP A 106 -0.40 -10.82 12.92
N ILE A 107 0.34 -10.35 11.91
CA ILE A 107 -0.21 -9.87 10.65
C ILE A 107 -0.44 -11.03 9.69
N TRP A 108 0.61 -11.77 9.34
CA TRP A 108 0.55 -12.69 8.20
C TRP A 108 -0.17 -14.01 8.51
N THR A 109 -0.20 -14.44 9.77
CA THR A 109 -0.93 -15.67 10.17
C THR A 109 -2.43 -15.57 9.92
N LYS A 110 -2.98 -14.35 9.87
CA LYS A 110 -4.39 -14.08 9.52
C LYS A 110 -4.69 -14.31 8.03
N TRP A 111 -3.67 -14.36 7.17
CA TRP A 111 -3.84 -14.50 5.72
C TRP A 111 -3.93 -15.96 5.28
N VAL A 112 -3.40 -16.88 6.09
CA VAL A 112 -3.22 -18.29 5.73
C VAL A 112 -3.98 -19.22 6.67
N SER A 113 -4.09 -20.49 6.32
CA SER A 113 -4.65 -21.48 7.25
C SER A 113 -3.69 -21.75 8.42
N PRO A 114 -4.19 -22.23 9.57
CA PRO A 114 -3.32 -22.62 10.70
C PRO A 114 -2.27 -23.67 10.32
N GLU A 115 -2.61 -24.60 9.41
CA GLU A 115 -1.65 -25.59 8.91
C GLU A 115 -0.54 -24.94 8.08
N ALA A 116 -0.88 -24.03 7.17
CA ALA A 116 0.10 -23.30 6.39
C ALA A 116 0.98 -22.42 7.28
N ALA A 117 0.41 -21.77 8.30
CA ALA A 117 1.18 -20.99 9.26
C ALA A 117 2.25 -21.84 9.96
N LYS A 118 1.89 -23.01 10.47
CA LYS A 118 2.85 -23.93 11.09
C LYS A 118 3.97 -24.35 10.14
N LYS A 119 3.66 -24.64 8.87
CA LYS A 119 4.65 -25.02 7.86
C LYS A 119 5.61 -23.86 7.53
N ILE A 120 5.09 -22.64 7.44
CA ILE A 120 5.91 -21.44 7.21
C ILE A 120 6.81 -21.20 8.42
N GLU A 121 6.30 -21.29 9.65
CA GLU A 121 7.12 -21.09 10.85
C GLU A 121 8.24 -22.12 10.97
N ALA A 122 8.00 -23.35 10.57
CA ALA A 122 9.01 -24.41 10.57
C ALA A 122 10.12 -24.21 9.53
N SER A 123 9.93 -23.34 8.53
CA SER A 123 10.89 -23.12 7.43
C SER A 123 11.65 -21.79 7.51
N LEU A 124 11.43 -20.98 8.54
CA LEU A 124 12.06 -19.67 8.78
C LEU A 124 13.35 -19.76 9.61
#